data_AF-A0A554LWG3-F1
#
_entry.id   AF-A0A554LWG3-F1
#
_cell.length_a   1.000
_cell.length_b   1.000
_cell.length_c   1.000
_cell.angle_alpha   90.00
_cell.angle_beta   90.00
_cell.angle_gamma   90.00
#
_symmetry.space_group_name_H-M   'P 1'
#
loop_
_entity.id
_entity.type
_entity.pdbx_description
1 polymer ?
#
loop_
_entity_poly.entity_id
_entity_poly.type
_entity_poly.pdbx_seq_one_letter_code
_entity_poly.pdbx_strand_id
1 'polypeptide(L)'
;MKKAFTSIELPVVRKRVVRKRGFTLIELLVVIAIIGVLAAVVLVAVNPSKRLAQARNATRSSDVENILNAVKLYETDQKGVFPTCITTTAQAVNACGSGDTLLETVLKNGDYLSKMPIDPKTGAANYTIVKSATSSAITVAAPAAEEGEAISVSR
;
A
#
# COMPACT_ATOMS: atom_id res chain seq x y z
N MET A 1 -60.22 65.29 -43.17
CA MET A 1 -60.31 63.83 -42.94
C MET A 1 -59.89 63.53 -41.50
N LYS A 2 -60.85 63.15 -40.64
CA LYS A 2 -60.62 62.76 -39.23
C LYS A 2 -60.00 61.37 -39.18
N LYS A 3 -58.81 61.21 -38.58
CA LYS A 3 -58.31 59.90 -38.14
C LYS A 3 -58.61 59.75 -36.66
N ALA A 4 -59.49 58.82 -36.33
CA ALA A 4 -59.77 58.39 -34.98
C ALA A 4 -58.56 57.61 -34.45
N PHE A 5 -57.90 58.17 -33.43
CA PHE A 5 -56.95 57.42 -32.62
C PHE A 5 -57.73 56.82 -31.45
N THR A 6 -58.07 55.55 -31.54
CA THR A 6 -58.58 54.75 -30.43
C THR A 6 -57.40 54.33 -29.55
N SER A 7 -57.35 54.84 -28.32
CA SER A 7 -56.38 54.45 -27.30
C SER A 7 -56.60 53.00 -26.89
N ILE A 8 -55.63 52.12 -27.15
CA ILE A 8 -55.60 50.76 -26.61
C ILE A 8 -54.84 50.82 -25.28
N GLU A 9 -55.52 50.62 -24.16
CA GLU A 9 -54.88 50.43 -22.85
C GLU A 9 -54.29 49.02 -22.79
N LEU A 10 -52.96 48.90 -22.72
CA LEU A 10 -52.28 47.62 -22.55
C LEU A 10 -52.44 47.13 -21.10
N PRO A 11 -52.81 45.86 -20.87
CA PRO A 11 -52.88 45.31 -19.52
C PRO A 11 -51.47 45.25 -18.89
N VAL A 12 -51.31 45.90 -17.74
CA VAL A 12 -50.06 45.87 -16.97
C VAL A 12 -49.90 44.50 -16.30
N VAL A 13 -49.15 43.60 -16.93
CA VAL A 13 -48.80 42.29 -16.36
C VAL A 13 -47.80 42.49 -15.22
N ARG A 14 -48.28 42.46 -13.96
CA ARG A 14 -47.41 42.48 -12.77
C ARG A 14 -46.64 41.16 -12.66
N LYS A 15 -45.36 41.18 -13.02
CA LYS A 15 -44.43 40.05 -12.84
C LYS A 15 -44.27 39.78 -11.34
N ARG A 16 -44.78 38.64 -10.85
CA ARG A 16 -44.63 38.22 -9.45
C ARG A 16 -43.14 37.90 -9.19
N VAL A 17 -42.46 38.74 -8.41
CA VAL A 17 -41.07 38.48 -7.99
C VAL A 17 -41.09 37.36 -6.94
N VAL A 18 -40.65 36.17 -7.34
CA VAL A 18 -40.40 35.06 -6.40
C VAL A 18 -39.15 35.40 -5.61
N ARG A 19 -39.28 35.65 -4.29
CA ARG A 19 -38.12 35.86 -3.41
C ARG A 19 -37.34 34.55 -3.32
N LYS A 20 -36.11 34.53 -3.84
CA LYS A 20 -35.17 33.44 -3.58
C LYS A 20 -34.81 33.46 -2.10
N ARG A 21 -35.10 32.37 -1.38
CA ARG A 21 -34.59 32.18 -0.01
C ARG A 21 -33.11 31.79 -0.13
N GLY A 22 -32.24 32.62 0.42
CA GLY A 22 -30.82 32.30 0.56
C GLY A 22 -30.57 31.59 1.89
N PHE A 23 -29.49 30.81 1.95
CA PHE A 23 -28.99 30.26 3.21
C PHE A 23 -28.53 31.37 4.14
N THR A 24 -28.77 31.20 5.43
CA THR A 24 -28.25 32.08 6.47
C THR A 24 -26.81 31.68 6.80
N LEU A 25 -26.00 32.66 7.25
CA LEU A 25 -24.62 32.40 7.67
C LEU A 25 -24.55 31.42 8.85
N ILE A 26 -25.55 31.44 9.73
CA ILE A 26 -25.60 30.55 10.89
C ILE A 26 -25.89 29.10 10.49
N GLU A 27 -26.76 28.87 9.50
CA GLU A 27 -27.01 27.53 8.96
C GLU A 27 -25.72 26.93 8.40
N LEU A 28 -24.92 27.71 7.68
CA LEU A 28 -23.67 27.23 7.13
C LEU A 28 -22.59 27.03 8.21
N LEU A 29 -22.56 27.88 9.24
CA LEU A 29 -21.61 27.79 10.35
C LEU A 29 -21.81 26.52 11.17
N VAL A 30 -23.06 26.16 11.50
CA VAL A 30 -23.34 24.94 12.28
C VAL A 30 -22.97 23.68 11.47
N VAL A 31 -23.18 23.69 10.15
CA VAL A 31 -22.86 22.55 9.29
C VAL A 31 -21.36 22.28 9.27
N ILE A 32 -20.53 23.31 9.05
CA ILE A 32 -19.07 23.11 9.04
C ILE A 32 -18.54 22.70 10.42
N ALA A 33 -19.16 23.17 11.50
CA ALA A 33 -18.80 22.77 12.85
C ALA A 33 -19.06 21.26 13.08
N ILE A 34 -20.24 20.77 12.67
CA ILE A 34 -20.58 19.34 12.78
C ILE A 34 -19.66 18.48 11.90
N ILE A 35 -19.39 18.90 10.65
CA ILE A 35 -18.47 18.20 9.75
C ILE A 35 -17.06 18.12 10.37
N GLY A 36 -16.59 19.21 10.99
CA GLY A 36 -15.29 19.23 11.68
C GLY A 36 -15.19 18.22 12.82
N VAL A 37 -16.22 18.13 13.66
CA VAL A 37 -16.25 17.16 14.77
C VAL A 37 -16.29 15.72 14.24
N LEU A 38 -17.15 15.43 13.26
CA LEU A 38 -17.24 14.10 12.66
C LEU A 38 -15.92 13.69 11.99
N ALA A 39 -15.27 14.60 11.26
CA ALA A 39 -13.99 14.34 10.62
C ALA A 39 -12.89 13.99 11.64
N ALA A 40 -12.83 14.70 12.77
CA ALA A 40 -11.86 14.44 13.83
C ALA A 40 -12.05 13.04 14.46
N VAL A 41 -13.30 12.65 14.76
CA VAL A 41 -13.61 11.33 15.32
C VAL A 41 -13.23 10.21 14.34
N VAL A 42 -13.55 10.37 13.06
CA VAL A 42 -13.21 9.38 12.02
C VAL A 42 -11.70 9.19 11.89
N LEU A 43 -10.90 10.26 11.96
CA LEU A 43 -9.45 10.17 11.83
C LEU A 43 -8.83 9.35 12.97
N VAL A 44 -9.28 9.59 14.21
CA VAL A 44 -8.84 8.82 15.39
C VAL A 44 -9.28 7.36 15.27
N ALA A 45 -10.51 7.11 14.82
CA ALA A 45 -11.06 5.77 14.70
C ALA A 45 -10.35 4.90 13.62
N VAL A 46 -10.00 5.49 12.47
CA VAL A 46 -9.40 4.74 11.34
C VAL A 46 -7.91 4.47 11.55
N ASN A 47 -7.22 5.32 12.32
CA ASN A 47 -5.78 5.26 12.55
C ASN A 47 -4.99 4.97 11.25
N PRO A 48 -4.86 5.96 10.34
CA PRO A 48 -4.29 5.75 9.01
C PRO A 48 -2.85 5.21 9.05
N SER A 49 -2.09 5.54 10.10
CA SER A 49 -0.72 5.04 10.27
C SER A 49 -0.66 3.51 10.34
N LYS A 50 -1.55 2.90 11.14
CA LYS A 50 -1.69 1.45 11.29
C LYS A 50 -2.17 0.79 10.00
N ARG A 51 -3.11 1.43 9.28
CA ARG A 51 -3.61 0.94 7.99
C ARG A 51 -2.50 0.84 6.94
N LEU A 52 -1.64 1.85 6.87
CA LEU A 52 -0.49 1.84 5.98
C LEU A 52 0.57 0.81 6.40
N ALA A 53 0.80 0.62 7.71
CA ALA A 53 1.70 -0.41 8.21
C ALA A 53 1.21 -1.82 7.83
N GLN A 54 -0.09 -2.10 7.97
CA GLN A 54 -0.69 -3.38 7.56
C GLN A 54 -0.55 -3.64 6.06
N ALA A 55 -0.74 -2.62 5.22
CA ALA A 55 -0.54 -2.75 3.78
C ALA A 55 0.92 -3.10 3.43
N ARG A 56 1.89 -2.46 4.09
CA ARG A 56 3.32 -2.77 3.92
C ARG A 56 3.68 -4.17 4.43
N ASN A 57 3.12 -4.60 5.56
CA ASN A 57 3.28 -5.95 6.08
C ASN A 57 2.71 -7.00 5.10
N ALA A 58 1.57 -6.75 4.46
CA ALA A 58 1.04 -7.64 3.42
C ALA A 58 2.01 -7.80 2.23
N THR A 59 2.65 -6.71 1.79
CA THR A 59 3.71 -6.77 0.77
C THR A 59 4.89 -7.61 1.26
N ARG A 60 5.37 -7.38 2.48
CA ARG A 60 6.47 -8.16 3.09
C ARG A 60 6.15 -9.66 3.14
N SER A 61 4.91 -10.03 3.47
CA SER A 61 4.47 -11.43 3.49
C SER A 61 4.58 -12.08 2.11
N SER A 62 4.15 -11.37 1.05
CA SER A 62 4.33 -11.87 -0.32
C SER A 62 5.80 -11.94 -0.72
N ASP A 63 6.60 -10.95 -0.33
CA ASP A 63 8.03 -10.89 -0.64
C ASP A 63 8.81 -12.06 -0.05
N VAL A 64 8.58 -12.39 1.23
CA VAL A 64 9.27 -13.54 1.87
C VAL A 64 8.87 -14.87 1.23
N GLU A 65 7.61 -15.02 0.78
CA GLU A 65 7.16 -16.19 0.04
C GLU A 65 7.82 -16.28 -1.33
N ASN A 66 7.90 -15.17 -2.06
CA ASN A 66 8.54 -15.13 -3.38
C ASN A 66 10.03 -15.50 -3.30
N ILE A 67 10.75 -14.98 -2.30
CA ILE A 67 12.16 -15.32 -2.07
C ILE A 67 12.30 -16.81 -1.74
N LEU A 68 11.49 -17.34 -0.82
CA LEU A 68 11.55 -18.74 -0.43
C LEU A 68 11.25 -19.67 -1.62
N ASN A 69 10.22 -19.35 -2.41
CA ASN A 69 9.86 -20.12 -3.59
C ASN A 69 10.98 -20.11 -4.64
N ALA A 70 11.62 -18.97 -4.87
CA ALA A 70 12.77 -18.87 -5.78
C ALA A 70 13.95 -19.74 -5.32
N VAL A 71 14.28 -19.71 -4.02
CA VAL A 71 15.34 -20.56 -3.45
C VAL A 71 14.99 -22.04 -3.54
N LYS A 72 13.73 -22.41 -3.34
CA LYS A 72 13.26 -23.79 -3.49
C LYS A 72 13.30 -24.27 -4.94
N LEU A 73 12.98 -23.40 -5.88
CA LEU A 73 13.07 -23.72 -7.31
C LEU A 73 14.53 -23.93 -7.71
N TYR A 74 15.43 -23.05 -7.25
CA TYR A 74 16.88 -23.25 -7.39
C TYR A 74 17.34 -24.60 -6.83
N GLU A 75 16.93 -24.94 -5.60
CA GLU A 75 17.28 -26.22 -4.98
C GLU A 75 16.82 -27.42 -5.83
N THR A 76 15.61 -27.34 -6.40
CA THR A 76 15.05 -28.40 -7.25
C THR A 76 15.92 -28.63 -8.49
N ASP A 77 16.35 -27.55 -9.13
CA ASP A 77 17.19 -27.62 -10.33
C ASP A 77 18.64 -28.02 -10.03
N GLN A 78 19.16 -27.62 -8.88
CA GLN A 78 20.49 -27.98 -8.39
C GLN A 78 20.51 -29.31 -7.61
N LYS A 79 19.53 -30.19 -7.83
CA LYS A 79 19.48 -31.55 -7.27
C LYS A 79 19.54 -31.61 -5.74
N GLY A 80 18.82 -30.71 -5.06
CA GLY A 80 18.76 -30.64 -3.60
C GLY A 80 19.82 -29.75 -2.94
N VAL A 81 20.59 -29.00 -3.74
CA VAL A 81 21.67 -28.13 -3.24
C VAL A 81 21.19 -26.68 -3.19
N PHE A 82 21.29 -26.07 -2.00
CA PHE A 82 21.02 -24.65 -1.82
C PHE A 82 22.22 -23.78 -2.23
N PRO A 83 22.00 -22.49 -2.54
CA PRO A 83 23.10 -21.53 -2.67
C PRO A 83 24.00 -21.55 -1.43
N THR A 84 25.32 -21.60 -1.64
CA THR A 84 26.31 -21.82 -0.58
C THR A 84 26.34 -20.72 0.48
N CYS A 85 25.86 -19.52 0.15
CA CYS A 85 25.76 -18.42 1.10
C CYS A 85 24.66 -18.65 2.15
N ILE A 86 23.68 -19.51 1.88
CA ILE A 86 22.60 -19.78 2.84
C ILE A 86 23.10 -20.78 3.87
N THR A 87 23.41 -20.26 5.06
CA THR A 87 23.95 -21.04 6.18
C THR A 87 22.96 -21.12 7.33
N THR A 88 23.36 -21.76 8.42
CA THR A 88 22.59 -21.83 9.67
C THR A 88 22.58 -20.51 10.46
N THR A 89 23.30 -19.50 9.99
CA THR A 89 23.26 -18.14 10.55
C THR A 89 22.41 -17.27 9.65
N ALA A 90 21.50 -16.48 10.24
CA ALA A 90 20.67 -15.57 9.46
C ALA A 90 21.53 -14.50 8.78
N GLN A 91 21.32 -14.34 7.47
CA GLN A 91 22.01 -13.34 6.66
C GLN A 91 20.99 -12.53 5.86
N ALA A 92 21.30 -11.26 5.61
CA ALA A 92 20.48 -10.45 4.73
C ALA A 92 20.61 -10.96 3.28
N VAL A 93 19.50 -11.03 2.54
CA VAL A 93 19.46 -11.59 1.17
C VAL A 93 20.36 -10.84 0.19
N ASN A 94 20.56 -9.53 0.41
CA ASN A 94 21.47 -8.69 -0.36
C ASN A 94 22.96 -8.85 0.01
N ALA A 95 23.25 -9.52 1.14
CA ALA A 95 24.60 -9.76 1.64
C ALA A 95 24.99 -11.25 1.64
N CYS A 96 24.09 -12.13 1.20
CA CYS A 96 24.33 -13.56 1.07
C CYS A 96 25.22 -13.80 -0.14
N GLY A 97 26.51 -14.06 0.09
CA GLY A 97 27.51 -14.37 -0.95
C GLY A 97 28.34 -13.16 -1.38
N SER A 98 29.14 -13.32 -2.44
CA SER A 98 29.99 -12.25 -2.99
C SER A 98 30.21 -12.43 -4.49
N GLY A 99 30.18 -11.33 -5.24
CA GLY A 99 30.33 -11.37 -6.71
C GLY A 99 29.29 -12.26 -7.37
N ASP A 100 29.72 -13.25 -8.13
CA ASP A 100 28.83 -14.16 -8.86
C ASP A 100 28.08 -15.15 -7.96
N THR A 101 28.50 -15.29 -6.69
CA THR A 101 27.81 -16.12 -5.70
C THR A 101 26.79 -15.34 -4.86
N LEU A 102 26.63 -14.03 -5.11
CA LEU A 102 25.56 -13.25 -4.48
C LEU A 102 24.21 -13.89 -4.78
N LEU A 103 23.39 -14.04 -3.75
CA LEU A 103 22.09 -14.71 -3.87
C LEU A 103 21.21 -14.06 -4.94
N GLU A 104 21.19 -12.74 -5.03
CA GLU A 104 20.48 -12.02 -6.09
C GLU A 104 20.99 -12.41 -7.48
N THR A 105 22.31 -12.44 -7.68
CA THR A 105 22.93 -12.83 -8.96
C THR A 105 22.62 -14.28 -9.31
N VAL A 106 22.72 -15.19 -8.33
CA VAL A 106 22.44 -16.62 -8.50
C VAL A 106 20.98 -16.85 -8.88
N LEU A 107 20.04 -16.22 -8.17
CA LEU A 107 18.60 -16.38 -8.44
C LEU A 107 18.17 -15.71 -9.74
N LYS A 108 18.80 -14.59 -10.11
CA LYS A 108 18.51 -13.88 -11.35
C LYS A 108 19.09 -14.60 -12.57
N ASN A 109 20.32 -15.10 -12.49
CA ASN A 109 20.97 -15.82 -13.60
C ASN A 109 20.29 -17.15 -13.92
N GLY A 110 19.65 -17.77 -12.93
CA GLY A 110 18.83 -18.97 -13.11
C GLY A 110 17.35 -18.69 -13.40
N ASP A 111 16.96 -17.44 -13.64
CA ASP A 111 15.57 -17.02 -13.89
C ASP A 111 14.56 -17.43 -12.80
N TYR A 112 15.02 -17.66 -11.57
CA TYR A 112 14.18 -18.04 -10.42
C TYR A 112 13.48 -16.86 -9.79
N LEU A 113 14.03 -15.65 -9.95
CA LEU A 113 13.50 -14.42 -9.39
C LEU A 113 13.85 -13.24 -10.30
N SER A 114 12.84 -12.57 -10.86
CA SER A 114 13.06 -11.47 -11.82
C SER A 114 13.75 -10.25 -11.19
N LYS A 115 13.51 -10.02 -9.90
CA LYS A 115 14.13 -8.94 -9.11
C LYS A 115 14.04 -9.27 -7.63
N MET A 116 15.09 -8.96 -6.87
CA MET A 116 15.04 -9.05 -5.42
C MET A 116 13.97 -8.08 -4.85
N PRO A 117 13.02 -8.55 -4.02
CA PRO A 117 12.06 -7.68 -3.37
C PRO A 117 12.73 -6.65 -2.46
N ILE A 118 12.13 -5.47 -2.38
CA ILE A 118 12.65 -4.33 -1.64
C ILE A 118 11.62 -3.98 -0.57
N ASP A 119 12.06 -3.80 0.67
CA ASP A 119 11.17 -3.42 1.75
C ASP A 119 10.47 -2.08 1.45
N PRO A 120 9.14 -2.00 1.54
CA PRO A 120 8.37 -0.84 1.11
C PRO A 120 8.56 0.40 2.00
N LYS A 121 9.20 0.27 3.17
CA LYS A 121 9.50 1.38 4.09
C LYS A 121 10.95 1.80 4.01
N THR A 122 11.89 0.86 4.04
CA THR A 122 13.32 1.19 4.08
C THR A 122 13.92 1.37 2.69
N GLY A 123 13.25 0.91 1.64
CA GLY A 123 13.78 0.97 0.27
C GLY A 123 15.00 0.06 0.05
N ALA A 124 15.20 -0.92 0.94
CA ALA A 124 16.33 -1.85 0.88
C ALA A 124 15.87 -3.32 0.91
N ALA A 125 16.61 -4.21 0.26
CA ALA A 125 16.38 -5.66 0.27
C ALA A 125 16.91 -6.31 1.56
N ASN A 126 16.37 -5.90 2.71
CA ASN A 126 16.85 -6.31 4.04
C ASN A 126 16.10 -7.53 4.61
N TYR A 127 15.52 -8.36 3.74
CA TYR A 127 14.98 -9.66 4.15
C TYR A 127 16.12 -10.56 4.64
N THR A 128 15.86 -11.41 5.62
CA THR A 128 16.86 -12.36 6.14
C THR A 128 16.53 -13.77 5.72
N ILE A 129 17.55 -14.54 5.38
CA ILE A 129 17.44 -15.95 5.01
C ILE A 129 18.35 -16.79 5.90
N VAL A 130 17.86 -17.96 6.31
CA VAL A 130 18.61 -18.91 7.15
C VAL A 130 18.18 -20.34 6.83
N LYS A 131 19.12 -21.27 6.90
CA LYS A 131 18.86 -22.71 6.83
C LYS A 131 18.73 -23.28 8.24
N SER A 132 17.78 -24.19 8.44
CA SER A 132 17.65 -24.91 9.70
C SER A 132 18.89 -25.79 9.97
N ALA A 133 19.31 -25.87 11.23
CA ALA A 133 20.45 -26.71 11.64
C ALA A 133 20.06 -28.20 11.75
N THR A 134 18.77 -28.49 11.90
CA THR A 134 18.25 -29.85 12.16
C THR A 134 17.44 -30.41 11.01
N SER A 135 16.95 -29.55 10.12
CA SER A 135 16.18 -29.92 8.93
C SER A 135 16.74 -29.24 7.69
N SER A 136 16.40 -29.74 6.50
CA SER A 136 16.70 -29.06 5.23
C SER A 136 15.79 -27.85 4.96
N ALA A 137 15.07 -27.35 5.98
CA ALA A 137 14.14 -26.24 5.83
C ALA A 137 14.90 -24.91 5.72
N ILE A 138 14.39 -24.02 4.86
CA ILE A 138 14.84 -22.63 4.72
C ILE A 138 13.77 -21.73 5.34
N THR A 139 14.22 -20.78 6.15
CA THR A 139 13.38 -19.73 6.71
C THR A 139 13.78 -18.38 6.10
N VAL A 140 12.78 -17.67 5.56
CA VAL A 140 12.92 -16.29 5.11
C VAL A 140 12.07 -15.40 6.02
N ALA A 141 12.62 -14.29 6.48
CA ALA A 141 11.93 -13.37 7.39
C ALA A 141 12.10 -11.90 6.97
N ALA A 142 11.11 -11.09 7.33
CA ALA A 142 11.12 -9.64 7.15
C ALA A 142 11.37 -8.96 8.51
N PRO A 143 12.63 -8.59 8.85
CA PRO A 143 12.96 -8.04 10.17
C PRO A 143 12.37 -6.64 10.40
N ALA A 144 11.98 -5.93 9.34
CA ALA A 144 11.41 -4.58 9.40
C ALA A 144 9.87 -4.58 9.45
N ALA A 145 9.25 -5.70 9.78
CA ALA A 145 7.80 -5.79 9.98
C ALA A 145 7.34 -4.80 11.06
N GLU A 146 6.18 -4.18 10.83
CA GLU A 146 5.66 -3.09 11.66
C GLU A 146 4.58 -3.60 12.63
N GLU A 147 4.19 -2.76 13.60
CA GLU A 147 3.20 -3.09 14.63
C GLU A 147 3.57 -4.28 15.53
N GLY A 148 4.86 -4.62 15.61
CA GLY A 148 5.36 -5.75 16.41
C GLY A 148 5.05 -7.13 15.81
N GLU A 149 4.64 -7.17 14.54
CA GLU A 149 4.36 -8.40 13.83
C GLU A 149 5.66 -9.10 13.41
N ALA A 150 5.70 -10.43 13.52
CA ALA A 150 6.81 -11.23 13.01
C ALA A 150 6.39 -11.92 11.72
N ILE A 151 6.98 -11.52 10.59
CA ILE A 151 6.67 -12.09 9.27
C ILE A 151 7.83 -12.99 8.87
N SER A 152 7.59 -14.29 8.86
CA SER A 152 8.55 -15.30 8.41
C SER A 152 7.83 -16.50 7.82
N VAL A 153 8.43 -17.11 6.80
CA VAL A 153 7.94 -18.35 6.21
C VAL A 153 9.08 -19.37 6.22
N SER A 154 8.76 -20.62 6.59
CA SER A 154 9.71 -21.72 6.62
C SER A 154 9.17 -22.92 5.85
N ARG A 155 10.00 -23.51 4.97
CA ARG A 155 9.70 -24.75 4.24
C ARG A 155 10.93 -25.60 4.03
#